data_AF-A0AA35SY64-F1
#
_entry.id   AF-A0AA35SY64-F1
#
_cell.length_a   1.000
_cell.length_b   1.000
_cell.length_c   1.000
_cell.angle_alpha   90.00
_cell.angle_beta   90.00
_cell.angle_gamma   90.00
#
_symmetry.space_group_name_H-M   'P 1'
#
loop_
_entity.id
_entity.type
_entity.pdbx_description
1 polymer ?
#
loop_
_entity_poly.entity_id
_entity_poly.type
_entity_poly.pdbx_seq_one_letter_code
_entity_poly.pdbx_strand_id
1 'polypeptide(L)'
;MIKNRIRNRVGEMLELVKLVGFENRRPDQLSGGQQQRVALARALATGPEVVLLDEPLSALDAKLRQELRVELKQILSAVEATTIIVTHDQEEAMSLGDTLIVMNEGRIVQRGSPTDVYRYPRTKFVAEFIGRSNWFSGRLGAVSGEGLCEFETAEGVSILIPQPDCDAASYEVCVRPERIQAVACNDDQVNAGTINRLTGTVYAAAHLGADIHLAVEFGSSKMITVSEQFIGQPLKQYGEQIDLVFRPIDCIVVAADS
;
A
#
# COMPACT_ATOMS: atom_id res chain seq x y z
N MET A 1 15.61 9.43 46.76
CA MET A 1 15.25 8.19 46.01
C MET A 1 14.32 8.45 44.82
N ILE A 2 13.12 9.03 45.00
CA ILE A 2 12.17 9.26 43.89
C ILE A 2 12.73 10.18 42.77
N LYS A 3 13.39 11.30 43.12
CA LYS A 3 14.01 12.20 42.13
C LYS A 3 15.08 11.52 41.26
N ASN A 4 15.86 10.60 41.83
CA ASN A 4 16.84 9.84 41.06
C ASN A 4 16.16 8.82 40.13
N ARG A 5 15.08 8.17 40.58
CA ARG A 5 14.29 7.27 39.72
C ARG A 5 13.66 8.00 38.53
N ILE A 6 13.11 9.20 38.76
CA ILE A 6 12.57 10.05 37.68
C ILE A 6 13.69 10.43 36.70
N ARG A 7 14.84 10.90 37.21
CA ARG A 7 15.98 11.29 36.36
C ARG A 7 16.48 10.11 35.51
N ASN A 8 16.62 8.92 36.10
CA ASN A 8 17.03 7.72 35.37
C ASN A 8 16.02 7.36 34.28
N ARG A 9 14.72 7.35 34.61
CA ARG A 9 13.65 7.07 33.63
C ARG A 9 13.62 8.09 32.50
N VAL A 10 13.83 9.37 32.78
CA VAL A 10 13.94 10.41 31.74
C VAL A 10 15.14 10.13 30.84
N GLY A 11 16.29 9.74 31.40
CA GLY A 11 17.47 9.35 30.63
C GLY A 11 17.18 8.16 29.69
N GLU A 12 16.61 7.08 30.21
CA GLU A 12 16.19 5.91 29.41
C GLU A 12 15.26 6.30 28.26
N MET A 13 14.27 7.17 28.52
CA MET A 13 13.33 7.61 27.48
C MET A 13 14.02 8.49 26.42
N LEU A 14 14.93 9.38 26.82
CA LEU A 14 15.69 10.20 25.87
C LEU A 14 16.65 9.36 25.01
N GLU A 15 17.24 8.30 25.55
CA GLU A 15 18.01 7.32 24.79
C GLU A 15 17.13 6.59 23.78
N LEU A 16 15.99 6.05 24.22
CA LEU A 16 15.02 5.34 23.38
C LEU A 16 14.57 6.19 22.18
N VAL A 17 14.27 7.47 22.40
CA VAL A 17 13.82 8.37 21.33
C VAL A 17 14.96 9.14 20.64
N LYS A 18 16.22 8.78 20.89
CA LYS A 18 17.42 9.39 20.26
C LYS A 18 17.51 10.92 20.46
N LEU A 19 17.19 11.41 21.67
CA LEU A 19 17.22 12.83 22.05
C LEU A 19 18.18 13.14 23.21
N VAL A 20 19.19 12.29 23.43
CA VAL A 20 20.28 12.55 24.39
C VAL A 20 20.97 13.88 24.06
N GLY A 21 21.20 14.72 25.07
CA GLY A 21 21.76 16.07 24.91
C GLY A 21 20.71 17.18 24.71
N PHE A 22 19.42 16.84 24.64
CA PHE A 22 18.32 17.80 24.54
C PHE A 22 17.54 18.00 25.85
N GLU A 23 18.08 17.53 26.98
CA GLU A 23 17.40 17.52 28.29
C GLU A 23 16.89 18.90 28.73
N ASN A 24 17.64 19.94 28.37
CA ASN A 24 17.37 21.32 28.80
C ASN A 24 16.72 22.19 27.72
N ARG A 25 16.41 21.62 26.55
CA ARG A 25 15.75 22.37 25.47
C ARG A 25 14.28 22.55 25.76
N ARG A 26 13.77 23.75 25.47
CA ARG A 26 12.34 24.06 25.53
C ARG A 26 11.63 23.61 24.26
N PRO A 27 10.30 23.38 24.27
CA PRO A 27 9.56 22.90 23.10
C PRO A 27 9.73 23.76 21.84
N ASP A 28 9.82 25.07 21.98
CA ASP A 28 10.06 26.04 20.90
C ASP A 28 11.47 25.96 20.28
N GLN A 29 12.39 25.22 20.93
CA GLN A 29 13.76 24.97 20.47
C GLN A 29 13.90 23.59 19.79
N LEU A 30 12.80 22.87 19.62
CA LEU A 30 12.74 21.54 19.01
C LEU A 30 12.01 21.61 17.66
N SER A 31 12.48 20.84 16.68
CA SER A 31 11.73 20.65 15.43
C SER A 31 10.43 19.85 15.67
N GLY A 32 9.48 19.89 14.75
CA GLY A 32 8.22 19.13 14.89
C GLY A 32 8.44 17.64 15.16
N GLY A 33 9.37 17.00 14.44
CA GLY A 33 9.72 15.60 14.67
C GLY A 33 10.43 15.33 16.01
N GLN A 34 11.13 16.32 16.56
CA GLN A 34 11.69 16.22 17.91
C GLN A 34 10.59 16.38 18.98
N GLN A 35 9.63 17.29 18.77
CA GLN A 35 8.47 17.43 19.65
C GLN A 35 7.63 16.15 19.69
N GLN A 36 7.42 15.51 18.53
CA GLN A 36 6.75 14.20 18.42
C GLN A 36 7.46 13.15 19.28
N ARG A 37 8.78 13.07 19.18
CA ARG A 37 9.62 12.15 19.96
C ARG A 37 9.53 12.40 21.47
N VAL A 38 9.52 13.66 21.89
CA VAL A 38 9.28 14.01 23.30
C VAL A 38 7.87 13.60 23.76
N ALA A 39 6.85 13.77 22.90
CA ALA A 39 5.49 13.36 23.22
C ALA A 39 5.36 11.84 23.38
N LEU A 40 6.01 11.06 22.51
CA LEU A 40 6.07 9.60 22.60
C LEU A 40 6.83 9.16 23.85
N ALA A 41 8.02 9.72 24.12
CA ALA A 41 8.79 9.47 25.32
C ALA A 41 7.96 9.71 26.59
N ARG A 42 7.17 10.80 26.61
CA ARG A 42 6.26 11.12 27.71
C ARG A 42 5.16 10.08 27.89
N ALA A 43 4.58 9.57 26.80
CA ALA A 43 3.57 8.52 26.85
C ALA A 43 4.13 7.18 27.37
N LEU A 44 5.38 6.86 27.01
CA LEU A 44 6.06 5.62 27.39
C LEU A 44 6.71 5.67 28.79
N ALA A 45 6.96 6.87 29.32
CA ALA A 45 7.69 7.07 30.57
C ALA A 45 7.02 6.36 31.77
N THR A 46 5.69 6.20 31.74
CA THR A 46 4.91 5.51 32.78
C THR A 46 5.02 4.00 32.73
N GLY A 47 5.59 3.41 31.67
CA GLY A 47 5.64 1.97 31.44
C GLY A 47 4.24 1.37 31.25
N PRO A 48 3.43 1.87 30.30
CA PRO A 48 2.07 1.39 30.10
C PRO A 48 2.05 -0.01 29.46
N GLU A 49 1.06 -0.82 29.82
CA GLU A 49 0.79 -2.11 29.15
C GLU A 49 0.16 -1.92 27.75
N VAL A 50 -0.53 -0.78 27.55
CA VAL A 50 -1.21 -0.42 26.30
C VAL A 50 -0.88 1.02 25.91
N VAL A 51 -0.51 1.21 24.65
CA VAL A 51 -0.25 2.53 24.04
C VAL A 51 -1.28 2.77 22.95
N LEU A 52 -1.97 3.91 23.01
CA LEU A 52 -2.91 4.35 21.98
C LEU A 52 -2.31 5.56 21.27
N LEU A 53 -2.10 5.47 19.97
CA LEU A 53 -1.59 6.55 19.13
C LEU A 53 -2.64 6.93 18.10
N ASP A 54 -3.13 8.16 18.19
CA ASP A 54 -4.12 8.72 17.26
C ASP A 54 -3.41 9.66 16.27
N GLU A 55 -3.35 9.25 15.02
CA GLU A 55 -2.65 9.92 13.91
C GLU A 55 -1.26 10.48 14.28
N PRO A 56 -0.34 9.63 14.74
CA PRO A 56 0.90 10.09 15.39
C PRO A 56 1.89 10.78 14.47
N LEU A 57 1.62 10.92 13.16
CA LEU A 57 2.53 11.53 12.20
C LEU A 57 1.82 12.49 11.22
N SER A 58 0.50 12.71 11.33
CA SER A 58 -0.29 13.44 10.33
C SER A 58 0.08 14.92 10.19
N ALA A 59 0.59 15.54 11.26
CA ALA A 59 0.98 16.96 11.27
C ALA A 59 2.37 17.25 10.65
N LEU A 60 3.08 16.23 10.15
CA LEU A 60 4.46 16.35 9.67
C LEU A 60 4.52 16.38 8.14
N ASP A 61 5.58 16.99 7.60
CA ASP A 61 5.84 16.96 6.16
C ASP A 61 6.20 15.54 5.68
N ALA A 62 6.05 15.27 4.39
CA ALA A 62 6.20 13.92 3.84
C ALA A 62 7.59 13.30 4.06
N LYS A 63 8.65 14.10 3.96
CA LYS A 63 10.03 13.62 4.14
C LYS A 63 10.26 13.21 5.59
N LEU A 64 9.86 14.10 6.52
CA LEU A 64 10.01 13.84 7.95
C LEU A 64 9.12 12.67 8.41
N ARG A 65 7.91 12.53 7.85
CA ARG A 65 7.05 11.36 8.09
C ARG A 65 7.76 10.07 7.75
N GLN A 66 8.35 9.97 6.56
CA GLN A 66 9.04 8.76 6.13
C GLN A 66 10.21 8.39 7.05
N GLU A 67 11.03 9.37 7.43
CA GLU A 67 12.13 9.18 8.38
C GLU A 67 11.64 8.69 9.74
N LEU A 68 10.58 9.32 10.27
CA LEU A 68 10.05 9.00 11.59
C LEU A 68 9.23 7.70 11.64
N ARG A 69 8.64 7.23 10.54
CA ARG A 69 7.96 5.91 10.52
C ARG A 69 8.92 4.78 10.87
N VAL A 70 10.13 4.80 10.31
CA VAL A 70 11.16 3.80 10.59
C VAL A 70 11.59 3.87 12.05
N GLU A 71 11.81 5.07 12.58
CA GLU A 71 12.16 5.26 13.98
C GLU A 71 11.03 4.83 14.93
N LEU A 72 9.78 5.20 14.61
CA LEU A 72 8.62 4.84 15.39
C LEU A 72 8.44 3.33 15.47
N LYS A 73 8.62 2.62 14.34
CA LYS A 73 8.62 1.15 14.32
C LYS A 73 9.68 0.59 15.28
N GLN A 74 10.90 1.09 15.23
CA GLN A 74 11.99 0.65 16.12
C GLN A 74 11.63 0.88 17.59
N ILE A 75 11.09 2.05 17.92
CA ILE A 75 10.70 2.41 19.29
C ILE A 75 9.58 1.49 19.77
N LEU A 76 8.52 1.33 18.97
CA LEU A 76 7.38 0.48 19.33
C LEU A 76 7.76 -0.98 19.46
N SER A 77 8.63 -1.50 18.58
CA SER A 77 9.17 -2.87 18.70
C SER A 77 10.07 -3.07 19.92
N ALA A 78 10.72 -2.01 20.42
CA ALA A 78 11.55 -2.06 21.62
C ALA A 78 10.74 -1.95 22.93
N VAL A 79 9.48 -1.50 22.84
CA VAL A 79 8.59 -1.36 23.99
C VAL A 79 7.74 -2.63 24.12
N GLU A 80 7.76 -3.26 25.28
CA GLU A 80 6.90 -4.42 25.59
C GLU A 80 5.46 -4.00 25.93
N ALA A 81 4.82 -3.21 25.05
CA ALA A 81 3.45 -2.73 25.23
C ALA A 81 2.60 -3.03 24.00
N THR A 82 1.33 -3.39 24.24
CA THR A 82 0.36 -3.54 23.15
C THR A 82 0.06 -2.16 22.58
N THR A 83 0.38 -1.93 21.31
CA THR A 83 0.17 -0.62 20.68
C THR A 83 -0.98 -0.67 19.68
N ILE A 84 -1.91 0.27 19.80
CA ILE A 84 -2.97 0.51 18.81
C ILE A 84 -2.69 1.86 18.16
N ILE A 85 -2.54 1.84 16.84
CA ILE A 85 -2.34 3.05 16.02
C ILE A 85 -3.58 3.25 15.18
N VAL A 86 -4.16 4.44 15.25
CA VAL A 86 -5.20 4.93 14.36
C VAL A 86 -4.55 5.87 13.36
N THR A 87 -4.76 5.61 12.08
CA THR A 87 -4.24 6.45 11.00
C THR A 87 -5.14 6.35 9.77
N HIS A 88 -5.19 7.42 8.99
CA HIS A 88 -5.77 7.43 7.65
C HIS A 88 -4.69 7.24 6.55
N ASP A 89 -3.41 7.17 6.92
CA ASP A 89 -2.30 6.99 6.00
C ASP A 89 -1.98 5.49 5.80
N GLN A 90 -2.08 5.06 4.55
CA GLN A 90 -1.90 3.66 4.15
C GLN A 90 -0.46 3.19 4.38
N GLU A 91 0.53 4.04 4.11
CA GLU A 91 1.95 3.70 4.26
C GLU A 91 2.31 3.55 5.74
N GLU A 92 1.72 4.36 6.61
CA GLU A 92 1.84 4.19 8.07
C GLU A 92 1.26 2.86 8.52
N ALA A 93 0.03 2.56 8.14
CA ALA A 93 -0.62 1.29 8.49
C ALA A 93 0.24 0.10 8.03
N MET A 94 0.61 0.08 6.76
CA MET A 94 1.39 -1.00 6.14
C MET A 94 2.80 -1.17 6.70
N SER A 95 3.44 -0.08 7.15
CA SER A 95 4.82 -0.13 7.65
C SER A 95 4.93 -0.42 9.14
N LEU A 96 3.99 0.06 9.95
CA LEU A 96 4.04 -0.02 11.41
C LEU A 96 3.29 -1.22 11.99
N GLY A 97 2.18 -1.61 11.38
CA GLY A 97 1.27 -2.60 11.96
C GLY A 97 1.69 -4.04 11.69
N ASP A 98 1.64 -4.89 12.73
CA ASP A 98 1.70 -6.35 12.56
C ASP A 98 0.35 -6.91 12.08
N THR A 99 -0.74 -6.24 12.47
CA THR A 99 -2.12 -6.55 12.06
C THR A 99 -2.82 -5.26 11.67
N LEU A 100 -3.48 -5.28 10.52
CA LEU A 100 -4.32 -4.20 10.03
C LEU A 100 -5.78 -4.51 10.29
N ILE A 101 -6.53 -3.48 10.68
CA ILE A 101 -7.98 -3.49 10.79
C ILE A 101 -8.48 -2.35 9.90
N VAL A 102 -9.03 -2.70 8.75
CA VAL A 102 -9.62 -1.74 7.81
C VAL A 102 -11.07 -1.53 8.21
N MET A 103 -11.44 -0.26 8.41
CA MET A 103 -12.78 0.13 8.81
C MET A 103 -13.45 0.99 7.73
N ASN A 104 -14.76 0.82 7.56
CA ASN A 104 -15.61 1.69 6.75
C ASN A 104 -16.93 1.91 7.47
N GLU A 105 -17.41 3.15 7.52
CA GLU A 105 -18.68 3.52 8.18
C GLU A 105 -18.85 2.93 9.60
N GLY A 106 -17.76 2.92 10.39
CA GLY A 106 -17.75 2.39 11.75
C GLY A 106 -17.78 0.86 11.85
N ARG A 107 -17.67 0.13 10.74
CA ARG A 107 -17.61 -1.35 10.70
C ARG A 107 -16.23 -1.83 10.27
N ILE A 108 -15.78 -2.93 10.85
CA ILE A 108 -14.58 -3.63 10.38
C ILE A 108 -14.92 -4.34 9.07
N VAL A 109 -14.26 -3.92 7.99
CA VAL A 109 -14.43 -4.53 6.66
C VAL A 109 -13.48 -5.72 6.50
N GLN A 110 -12.24 -5.55 6.95
CA GLN A 110 -11.23 -6.60 6.88
C GLN A 110 -10.20 -6.49 8.00
N ARG A 111 -9.71 -7.65 8.44
CA ARG A 111 -8.57 -7.77 9.35
C ARG A 111 -7.58 -8.78 8.79
N GLY A 112 -6.29 -8.48 8.86
CA GLY A 112 -5.23 -9.38 8.41
C GLY A 112 -3.84 -8.78 8.62
N SER A 113 -2.79 -9.50 8.22
CA SER A 113 -1.46 -8.88 8.13
C SER A 113 -1.44 -7.82 7.03
N PRO A 114 -0.49 -6.85 7.04
CA PRO A 114 -0.33 -5.91 5.94
C PRO A 114 -0.26 -6.59 4.57
N THR A 115 0.51 -7.68 4.48
CA THR A 115 0.67 -8.44 3.23
C THR A 115 -0.64 -9.09 2.79
N ASP A 116 -1.43 -9.67 3.71
CA ASP A 116 -2.69 -10.31 3.36
C ASP A 116 -3.73 -9.30 2.91
N VAL A 117 -3.85 -8.17 3.63
CA VAL A 117 -4.79 -7.10 3.29
C VAL A 117 -4.45 -6.49 1.93
N TYR A 118 -3.16 -6.36 1.60
CA TYR A 118 -2.73 -5.85 0.30
C TYR A 118 -2.98 -6.83 -0.85
N ARG A 119 -2.61 -8.11 -0.66
CA ARG A 119 -2.65 -9.14 -1.71
C ARG A 119 -4.03 -9.74 -1.90
N TYR A 120 -4.81 -9.85 -0.84
CA TYR A 120 -6.10 -10.53 -0.81
C TYR A 120 -7.17 -9.63 -0.15
N PRO A 121 -7.46 -8.45 -0.74
CA PRO A 121 -8.54 -7.60 -0.25
C PRO A 121 -9.88 -8.31 -0.49
N ARG A 122 -10.77 -8.26 0.50
CA ARG A 122 -12.07 -8.96 0.49
C ARG A 122 -13.17 -8.19 -0.23
N THR A 123 -13.01 -6.87 -0.37
CA THR A 123 -13.99 -6.00 -1.01
C THR A 123 -13.27 -4.99 -1.90
N LYS A 124 -14.02 -4.41 -2.83
CA LYS A 124 -13.52 -3.31 -3.67
C LYS A 124 -13.03 -2.13 -2.83
N PHE A 125 -13.77 -1.78 -1.78
CA PHE A 125 -13.37 -0.74 -0.84
C PHE A 125 -11.97 -0.99 -0.26
N VAL A 126 -11.68 -2.20 0.24
CA VAL A 126 -10.35 -2.48 0.82
C VAL A 126 -9.26 -2.42 -0.25
N ALA A 127 -9.55 -2.95 -1.44
CA ALA A 127 -8.62 -2.93 -2.56
C ALA A 127 -8.25 -1.49 -2.98
N GLU A 128 -9.23 -0.59 -3.10
CA GLU A 128 -9.04 0.83 -3.43
C GLU A 128 -8.42 1.62 -2.28
N PHE A 129 -8.77 1.29 -1.04
CA PHE A 129 -8.30 2.00 0.14
C PHE A 129 -6.84 1.69 0.47
N ILE A 130 -6.33 0.49 0.19
CA ILE A 130 -4.96 0.09 0.60
C ILE A 130 -3.93 0.37 -0.48
N GLY A 131 -4.34 0.53 -1.74
CA GLY A 131 -3.42 0.83 -2.83
C GLY A 131 -4.14 1.15 -4.12
N ARG A 132 -3.36 1.60 -5.11
CA ARG A 132 -3.89 1.83 -6.46
C ARG A 132 -4.23 0.51 -7.13
N SER A 133 -5.28 0.51 -7.95
CA SER A 133 -5.76 -0.66 -8.67
C SER A 133 -6.35 -0.25 -10.02
N ASN A 134 -6.14 -1.08 -11.03
CA ASN A 134 -6.82 -0.98 -12.31
C ASN A 134 -8.01 -1.92 -12.32
N TRP A 135 -9.22 -1.38 -12.41
CA TRP A 135 -10.46 -2.14 -12.30
C TRP A 135 -11.02 -2.52 -13.66
N PHE A 136 -11.47 -3.75 -13.80
CA PHE A 136 -12.12 -4.33 -14.95
C PHE A 136 -13.49 -4.87 -14.53
N SER A 137 -14.54 -4.25 -15.09
CA SER A 137 -15.89 -4.77 -15.03
C SER A 137 -16.12 -5.68 -16.23
N GLY A 138 -16.95 -6.70 -16.08
CA GLY A 138 -17.10 -7.72 -17.11
C GLY A 138 -17.97 -8.88 -16.67
N ARG A 139 -17.93 -9.95 -17.45
CA ARG A 139 -18.67 -11.18 -17.17
C ARG A 139 -17.72 -12.35 -17.03
N LEU A 140 -17.99 -13.17 -16.02
CA LEU A 140 -17.27 -14.43 -15.85
C LEU A 140 -17.68 -15.39 -16.97
N GLY A 141 -16.68 -15.88 -17.70
CA GLY A 141 -16.80 -16.85 -18.77
C GLY A 141 -16.60 -18.29 -18.28
N ALA A 142 -16.13 -19.16 -19.17
CA ALA A 142 -15.92 -20.57 -18.86
C ALA A 142 -14.73 -20.78 -17.90
N VAL A 143 -14.84 -21.81 -17.07
CA VAL A 143 -13.71 -22.28 -16.27
C VAL A 143 -12.68 -22.92 -17.21
N SER A 144 -11.49 -22.36 -17.23
CA SER A 144 -10.33 -22.99 -17.87
C SER A 144 -9.77 -24.06 -16.93
N GLY A 145 -9.12 -25.09 -17.47
CA GLY A 145 -8.42 -26.07 -16.62
C GLY A 145 -7.43 -25.37 -15.68
N GLU A 146 -7.09 -26.01 -14.55
CA GLU A 146 -6.10 -25.52 -13.58
C GLU A 146 -6.54 -24.37 -12.64
N GLY A 147 -7.84 -24.20 -12.40
CA GLY A 147 -8.35 -23.23 -11.41
C GLY A 147 -8.33 -21.78 -11.89
N LEU A 148 -8.33 -21.57 -13.21
CA LEU A 148 -8.46 -20.28 -13.86
C LEU A 148 -9.84 -20.17 -14.53
N CYS A 149 -10.34 -18.96 -14.68
CA CYS A 149 -11.57 -18.66 -15.40
C CYS A 149 -11.31 -17.61 -16.47
N GLU A 150 -12.03 -17.72 -17.59
CA GLU A 150 -12.09 -16.64 -18.56
C GLU A 150 -12.95 -15.49 -18.02
N PHE A 151 -12.56 -14.26 -18.27
CA PHE A 151 -13.30 -13.07 -17.91
C PHE A 151 -13.34 -12.12 -19.10
N GLU A 152 -14.55 -11.89 -19.62
CA GLU A 152 -14.78 -10.97 -20.72
C GLU A 152 -15.01 -9.57 -20.13
N THR A 153 -14.06 -8.67 -20.34
CA THR A 153 -14.18 -7.29 -19.87
C THR A 153 -15.24 -6.53 -20.67
N ALA A 154 -15.80 -5.46 -20.10
CA ALA A 154 -16.78 -4.61 -20.77
C ALA A 154 -16.24 -3.96 -22.06
N GLU A 155 -14.92 -3.86 -22.19
CA GLU A 155 -14.21 -3.37 -23.37
C GLU A 155 -14.04 -4.44 -24.46
N GLY A 156 -14.57 -5.65 -24.26
CA GLY A 156 -14.60 -6.73 -25.24
C GLY A 156 -13.32 -7.57 -25.31
N VAL A 157 -12.50 -7.54 -24.26
CA VAL A 157 -11.26 -8.33 -24.20
C VAL A 157 -11.39 -9.45 -23.18
N SER A 158 -10.95 -10.64 -23.58
CA SER A 158 -10.91 -11.80 -22.70
C SER A 158 -9.57 -11.85 -21.95
N ILE A 159 -9.64 -11.96 -20.62
CA ILE A 159 -8.50 -12.17 -19.73
C ILE A 159 -8.72 -13.42 -18.87
N LEU A 160 -7.64 -14.09 -18.51
CA LEU A 160 -7.67 -15.19 -17.55
C LEU A 160 -7.49 -14.67 -16.14
N ILE A 161 -8.35 -15.10 -15.24
CA ILE A 161 -8.33 -14.73 -13.81
C ILE A 161 -8.32 -15.99 -12.94
N PRO A 162 -7.91 -15.91 -11.67
CA PRO A 162 -8.09 -16.99 -10.73
C PRO A 162 -9.58 -17.27 -10.56
N GLN A 163 -9.95 -18.53 -10.38
CA GLN A 163 -11.32 -18.87 -10.06
C GLN A 163 -11.76 -18.11 -8.79
N PRO A 164 -12.89 -17.40 -8.81
CA PRO A 164 -13.39 -16.71 -7.63
C PRO A 164 -13.65 -17.70 -6.49
N ASP A 165 -13.23 -17.34 -5.27
CA ASP A 165 -13.48 -18.15 -4.07
C ASP A 165 -14.92 -18.01 -3.53
N CYS A 166 -15.73 -17.12 -4.12
CA CYS A 166 -17.07 -16.81 -3.66
C CYS A 166 -18.07 -16.92 -4.80
N ASP A 167 -19.29 -17.41 -4.52
CA ASP A 167 -20.39 -17.45 -5.47
C ASP A 167 -21.15 -16.10 -5.44
N ALA A 168 -20.85 -15.22 -6.38
CA ALA A 168 -21.54 -13.95 -6.59
C ALA A 168 -22.20 -13.86 -7.97
N ALA A 169 -23.25 -13.03 -8.09
CA ALA A 169 -23.94 -12.79 -9.35
C ALA A 169 -23.09 -11.98 -10.35
N SER A 170 -22.16 -11.16 -9.83
CA SER A 170 -21.28 -10.30 -10.60
C SER A 170 -19.95 -10.12 -9.88
N TYR A 171 -18.87 -10.05 -10.65
CA TYR A 171 -17.51 -9.88 -10.14
C TYR A 171 -16.88 -8.65 -10.75
N GLU A 172 -16.02 -8.02 -9.98
CA GLU A 172 -15.07 -7.04 -10.46
C GLU A 172 -13.65 -7.60 -10.29
N VAL A 173 -12.83 -7.35 -11.30
CA VAL A 173 -11.44 -7.80 -11.31
C VAL A 173 -10.56 -6.57 -11.21
N CYS A 174 -9.51 -6.62 -10.41
CA CYS A 174 -8.47 -5.61 -10.49
C CYS A 174 -7.07 -6.20 -10.58
N VAL A 175 -6.16 -5.39 -11.13
CA VAL A 175 -4.73 -5.68 -11.16
C VAL A 175 -4.00 -4.45 -10.64
N ARG A 176 -3.06 -4.68 -9.73
CA ARG A 176 -2.24 -3.61 -9.17
C ARG A 176 -1.29 -3.05 -10.25
N PRO A 177 -1.05 -1.73 -10.32
CA PRO A 177 -0.17 -1.13 -11.32
C PRO A 177 1.23 -1.75 -11.41
N GLU A 178 1.82 -2.13 -10.27
CA GLU A 178 3.15 -2.74 -10.17
C GLU A 178 3.17 -4.23 -10.56
N ARG A 179 2.02 -4.83 -10.84
CA ARG A 179 1.90 -6.20 -11.38
C ARG A 179 1.69 -6.24 -12.88
N ILE A 180 1.61 -5.07 -13.52
CA ILE A 180 1.51 -4.93 -14.97
C ILE A 180 2.89 -4.55 -15.49
N GLN A 181 3.34 -5.24 -16.53
CA GLN A 181 4.56 -4.92 -17.26
C GLN A 181 4.17 -4.31 -18.60
N ALA A 182 4.76 -3.16 -18.95
CA ALA A 182 4.56 -2.54 -20.25
C ALA A 182 5.74 -2.89 -21.17
N VAL A 183 5.47 -3.79 -22.13
CA VAL A 183 6.45 -4.25 -23.13
C VAL A 183 6.14 -3.67 -24.51
N ALA A 184 7.15 -3.63 -25.37
CA ALA A 184 6.93 -3.26 -26.77
C ALA A 184 6.01 -4.28 -27.46
N CYS A 185 5.17 -3.81 -28.40
CA CYS A 185 4.31 -4.69 -29.16
C CYS A 185 5.11 -5.78 -29.88
N ASN A 186 4.61 -7.02 -29.83
CA ASN A 186 5.24 -8.21 -30.42
C ASN A 186 6.60 -8.61 -29.83
N ASP A 187 6.90 -8.21 -28.58
CA ASP A 187 8.01 -8.84 -27.86
C ASP A 187 7.64 -10.30 -27.53
N ASP A 188 8.23 -11.23 -28.26
CA ASP A 188 8.03 -12.68 -28.13
C ASP A 188 8.79 -13.29 -26.93
N GLN A 189 9.60 -12.50 -26.22
CA GLN A 189 10.37 -13.00 -25.07
C GLN A 189 9.52 -13.28 -23.83
N VAL A 190 8.26 -12.82 -23.79
CA VAL A 190 7.36 -13.00 -22.64
C VAL A 190 6.56 -14.32 -22.71
N ASN A 191 6.80 -15.18 -23.71
CA ASN A 191 6.00 -16.38 -24.00
C ASN A 191 6.19 -17.59 -23.05
N ALA A 192 6.69 -17.40 -21.82
CA ALA A 192 6.89 -18.48 -20.85
C ALA A 192 5.76 -18.55 -19.80
N GLY A 193 4.51 -18.76 -20.23
CA GLY A 193 3.39 -19.11 -19.33
C GLY A 193 2.02 -18.58 -19.75
N THR A 194 1.00 -18.95 -18.97
CA THR A 194 -0.37 -18.42 -19.08
C THR A 194 -0.39 -16.97 -18.61
N ILE A 195 -0.46 -16.03 -19.55
CA ILE A 195 -0.29 -14.59 -19.29
C ILE A 195 -1.37 -13.81 -20.05
N ASN A 196 -1.91 -12.77 -19.41
CA ASN A 196 -2.85 -11.84 -20.04
C ASN A 196 -2.09 -10.76 -20.79
N ARG A 197 -2.57 -10.42 -21.99
CA ARG A 197 -1.99 -9.39 -22.85
C ARG A 197 -3.07 -8.41 -23.29
N LEU A 198 -2.88 -7.12 -22.99
CA LEU A 198 -3.77 -6.04 -23.41
C LEU A 198 -2.97 -5.01 -24.21
N THR A 199 -3.37 -4.72 -25.43
CA THR A 199 -2.70 -3.66 -26.21
C THR A 199 -3.32 -2.31 -25.91
N GLY A 200 -2.48 -1.33 -25.59
CA GLY A 200 -2.91 0.04 -25.26
C GLY A 200 -1.95 1.10 -25.81
N THR A 201 -2.37 2.35 -25.70
CA THR A 201 -1.59 3.50 -26.17
C THR A 201 -1.14 4.35 -24.99
N VAL A 202 0.14 4.70 -24.92
CA VAL A 202 0.68 5.54 -23.86
C VAL A 202 0.07 6.94 -23.96
N TYR A 203 -0.66 7.34 -22.92
CA TYR A 203 -1.23 8.67 -22.79
C TYR A 203 -0.36 9.60 -21.94
N ALA A 204 0.32 9.08 -20.93
CA ALA A 204 1.26 9.87 -20.14
C ALA A 204 2.32 8.99 -19.47
N ALA A 205 3.49 9.57 -19.22
CA ALA A 205 4.54 8.98 -18.41
C ALA A 205 5.05 10.02 -17.41
N ALA A 206 5.12 9.65 -16.14
CA ALA A 206 5.55 10.55 -15.07
C ALA A 206 6.55 9.86 -14.14
N HIS A 207 7.60 10.58 -13.74
CA HIS A 207 8.52 10.14 -12.69
C HIS A 207 7.93 10.39 -11.31
N LEU A 208 7.85 9.35 -10.49
CA LEU A 208 7.51 9.41 -9.07
C LEU A 208 8.65 8.78 -8.27
N GLY A 209 9.67 9.59 -7.98
CA GLY A 209 10.84 9.13 -7.23
C GLY A 209 11.63 8.06 -7.99
N ALA A 210 11.64 6.84 -7.47
CA ALA A 210 12.33 5.70 -8.07
C ALA A 210 11.48 4.96 -9.13
N ASP A 211 10.20 5.31 -9.25
CA ASP A 211 9.26 4.64 -10.16
C ASP A 211 8.82 5.57 -11.29
N ILE A 212 8.43 4.97 -12.41
CA ILE A 212 7.72 5.61 -13.52
C ILE A 212 6.29 5.12 -13.48
N HIS A 213 5.36 6.07 -13.45
CA HIS A 213 3.95 5.79 -13.63
C HIS A 213 3.55 6.10 -15.07
N LEU A 214 3.03 5.07 -15.74
CA LEU A 214 2.49 5.18 -17.09
C LEU A 214 0.97 5.20 -17.01
N ALA A 215 0.34 6.12 -17.72
CA ALA A 215 -1.08 6.10 -17.97
C ALA A 215 -1.28 5.63 -19.41
N VAL A 216 -1.99 4.51 -19.57
CA VAL A 216 -2.16 3.81 -20.85
C VAL A 216 -3.64 3.75 -21.17
N GLU A 217 -4.02 4.27 -22.32
CA GLU A 217 -5.39 4.21 -22.83
C GLU A 217 -5.63 2.84 -23.46
N PHE A 218 -6.72 2.20 -23.04
CA PHE A 218 -7.15 0.88 -23.47
C PHE A 218 -8.64 0.90 -23.86
N GLY A 219 -8.98 0.25 -24.97
CA GLY A 219 -10.35 0.21 -25.48
C GLY A 219 -10.89 1.61 -25.85
N SER A 220 -12.17 1.86 -25.56
CA SER A 220 -12.87 3.08 -26.01
C SER A 220 -12.55 4.36 -25.24
N SER A 221 -11.95 4.27 -24.03
CA SER A 221 -11.52 5.44 -23.21
C SER A 221 -10.94 5.07 -21.83
N LYS A 222 -10.59 3.80 -21.58
CA LYS A 222 -10.23 3.36 -20.23
C LYS A 222 -8.76 3.63 -19.96
N MET A 223 -8.47 4.22 -18.81
CA MET A 223 -7.10 4.50 -18.38
C MET A 223 -6.60 3.40 -17.45
N ILE A 224 -5.49 2.76 -17.84
CA ILE A 224 -4.76 1.79 -17.03
C ILE A 224 -3.48 2.46 -16.54
N THR A 225 -3.25 2.43 -15.24
CA THR A 225 -2.01 2.88 -14.62
C THR A 225 -1.05 1.72 -14.48
N VAL A 226 0.18 1.89 -14.95
CA VAL A 226 1.27 0.91 -14.77
C VAL A 226 2.36 1.57 -13.96
N SER A 227 2.97 0.84 -13.03
CA SER A 227 4.11 1.32 -12.25
C SER A 227 5.32 0.44 -12.53
N GLU A 228 6.39 1.04 -13.05
CA GLU A 228 7.65 0.37 -13.38
C GLU A 228 8.81 1.04 -12.66
N GLN A 229 9.79 0.25 -12.19
CA GLN A 229 10.99 0.82 -11.59
C GLN A 229 11.84 1.52 -12.65
N PHE A 230 12.31 2.72 -12.32
CA PHE A 230 13.27 3.44 -13.16
C PHE A 230 14.70 2.93 -12.90
N ILE A 231 15.25 2.20 -13.87
CA ILE A 231 16.62 1.69 -13.88
C ILE A 231 17.49 2.38 -14.95
N GLY A 232 17.04 3.53 -15.46
CA GLY A 232 17.73 4.30 -16.52
C GLY A 232 17.22 4.03 -17.94
N GLN A 233 16.11 3.31 -18.10
CA GLN A 233 15.45 3.13 -19.40
C GLN A 233 14.82 4.45 -19.91
N PRO A 234 14.74 4.68 -21.23
CA PRO A 234 14.04 5.84 -21.77
C PRO A 234 12.55 5.83 -21.38
N LEU A 235 12.00 7.01 -21.13
CA LEU A 235 10.56 7.16 -20.94
C LEU A 235 9.83 6.81 -22.25
N LYS A 236 8.78 6.02 -22.12
CA LYS A 236 7.84 5.72 -23.21
C LYS A 236 7.13 7.01 -23.64
N GLN A 237 6.91 7.18 -24.94
CA GLN A 237 6.40 8.44 -25.51
C GLN A 237 4.88 8.46 -25.61
N TYR A 238 4.30 9.66 -25.59
CA TYR A 238 2.88 9.83 -25.90
C TYR A 238 2.55 9.24 -27.28
N GLY A 239 1.48 8.46 -27.37
CA GLY A 239 1.02 7.84 -28.61
C GLY A 239 1.74 6.52 -28.95
N GLU A 240 2.71 6.08 -28.16
CA GLU A 240 3.38 4.80 -28.35
C GLU A 240 2.42 3.64 -28.04
N GLN A 241 2.33 2.66 -28.94
CA GLN A 241 1.59 1.43 -28.69
C GLN A 241 2.46 0.44 -27.91
N ILE A 242 1.88 -0.10 -26.84
CA ILE A 242 2.53 -1.04 -25.94
C ILE A 242 1.57 -2.17 -25.57
N ASP A 243 2.14 -3.32 -25.23
CA ASP A 243 1.40 -4.42 -24.63
C ASP A 243 1.56 -4.38 -23.11
N LEU A 244 0.42 -4.43 -22.42
CA LEU A 244 0.32 -4.58 -20.98
C LEU A 244 0.19 -6.05 -20.67
N VAL A 245 1.13 -6.54 -19.86
CA VAL A 245 1.31 -7.96 -19.64
C VAL A 245 1.27 -8.24 -18.14
N PHE A 246 0.44 -9.18 -17.73
CA PHE A 246 0.29 -9.56 -16.31
C PHE A 246 -0.17 -11.00 -16.18
N ARG A 247 0.16 -11.63 -15.05
CA ARG A 247 -0.21 -13.03 -14.82
C ARG A 247 -1.64 -13.11 -14.28
N PRO A 248 -2.39 -14.17 -14.60
CA PRO A 248 -3.71 -14.41 -14.03
C PRO A 248 -3.69 -14.38 -12.50
N ILE A 249 -2.67 -15.01 -11.87
CA ILE A 249 -2.53 -15.05 -10.41
C ILE A 249 -2.32 -13.68 -9.74
N ASP A 250 -1.96 -12.64 -10.51
CA ASP A 250 -1.84 -11.27 -10.01
C ASP A 250 -3.17 -10.51 -10.06
N CYS A 251 -4.21 -11.09 -10.67
CA CYS A 251 -5.56 -10.54 -10.66
C CYS A 251 -6.23 -10.82 -9.33
N ILE A 252 -6.86 -9.78 -8.79
CA ILE A 252 -7.67 -9.84 -7.59
C ILE A 252 -9.12 -9.82 -8.04
N VAL A 253 -9.88 -10.84 -7.65
CA VAL A 253 -11.30 -10.97 -7.98
C VAL A 253 -12.11 -10.71 -6.72
N VAL A 254 -13.03 -9.75 -6.80
CA VAL A 254 -13.96 -9.44 -5.71
C VAL A 254 -15.38 -9.55 -6.23
N ALA A 255 -16.31 -9.95 -5.35
CA ALA A 255 -17.73 -9.81 -5.63
C ALA A 255 -18.03 -8.31 -5.84
N ALA A 256 -18.83 -7.99 -6.85
CA ALA A 256 -19.31 -6.62 -7.01
C ALA A 256 -20.27 -6.32 -5.84
N ASP A 257 -19.93 -5.33 -5.01
CA ASP A 257 -20.78 -4.90 -3.90
C ASP A 257 -22.10 -4.33 -4.46
N SER A 258 -23.23 -4.77 -3.89
CA SER A 258 -24.58 -4.28 -4.20
C SER A 258 -24.92 -3.00 -3.47
#